data_AF-H3NM23-F1
#
_entry.id   AF-H3NM23-F1
#
_cell.length_a   1.000
_cell.length_b   1.000
_cell.length_c   1.000
_cell.angle_alpha   90.00
_cell.angle_beta   90.00
_cell.angle_gamma   90.00
#
_symmetry.space_group_name_H-M   'P 1'
#
loop_
_entity.id
_entity.type
_entity.pdbx_description
1 polymer ?
#
loop_
_entity_poly.entity_id
_entity_poly.type
_entity_poly.pdbx_seq_one_letter_code
_entity_poly.pdbx_strand_id
1 'polypeptide(L)'
;MRYKSENIEEYLQQLPEERRLVINKLREVIKKNLPDGFEEKIQYDMISYVVPRETYPAGYHVDPSNELGFTAIGSQKNHVAIYSNAVYMFENVKEWYLAE
;
A
#
# COMPACT_ATOMS: atom_id res chain seq x y z
N MET A 1 -1.60 16.35 -4.52
CA MET A 1 -0.76 16.35 -5.74
C MET A 1 -0.74 14.92 -6.24
N ARG A 2 -0.65 14.67 -7.55
CA ARG A 2 -0.47 13.31 -8.06
C ARG A 2 0.95 13.18 -8.57
N TYR A 3 1.65 12.12 -8.16
CA TYR A 3 3.03 11.83 -8.53
C TYR A 3 3.04 10.60 -9.44
N LYS A 4 2.82 10.83 -10.73
CA LYS A 4 2.82 9.73 -11.71
C LYS A 4 4.24 9.21 -11.84
N SER A 5 4.41 7.91 -11.63
CA SER A 5 5.72 7.26 -11.60
C SER A 5 5.58 5.82 -12.08
N GLU A 6 6.58 5.31 -12.79
CA GLU A 6 6.57 3.91 -13.27
C GLU A 6 7.15 2.95 -12.22
N ASN A 7 7.95 3.47 -11.30
CA ASN A 7 8.58 2.69 -10.24
C ASN A 7 8.71 3.48 -8.92
N ILE A 8 9.10 2.76 -7.86
CA ILE A 8 9.19 3.30 -6.50
C ILE A 8 10.29 4.34 -6.35
N GLU A 9 11.43 4.15 -7.01
CA GLU A 9 12.54 5.09 -6.94
C GLU A 9 12.15 6.45 -7.52
N GLU A 10 11.56 6.42 -8.70
CA GLU A 10 11.06 7.61 -9.40
C GLU A 10 9.98 8.32 -8.57
N TYR A 11 9.07 7.57 -7.95
CA TYR A 11 8.07 8.12 -7.02
C TYR A 11 8.73 8.85 -5.85
N LEU A 12 9.69 8.21 -5.18
CA LEU A 12 10.39 8.78 -4.03
C LEU A 12 11.19 10.03 -4.41
N GLN A 13 11.80 10.07 -5.60
CA GLN A 13 12.56 11.23 -6.08
C GLN A 13 11.67 12.46 -6.35
N GLN A 14 10.40 12.25 -6.74
CA GLN A 14 9.45 13.35 -6.96
C GLN A 14 8.89 13.95 -5.66
N LEU A 15 9.04 13.27 -4.52
CA LEU A 15 8.54 13.76 -3.24
C LEU A 15 9.42 14.88 -2.67
N PRO A 16 8.82 15.92 -2.05
CA PRO A 16 9.56 16.82 -1.17
C PRO A 16 10.31 16.03 -0.10
N GLU A 17 11.48 16.52 0.32
CA GLU A 17 12.38 15.80 1.23
C GLU A 17 11.69 15.35 2.53
N GLU A 18 10.91 16.23 3.14
CA GLU A 18 10.10 15.93 4.33
C GLU A 18 9.12 14.76 4.11
N ARG A 19 8.48 14.69 2.94
CA ARG A 19 7.50 13.64 2.60
C ARG A 19 8.21 12.34 2.30
N ARG A 20 9.33 12.40 1.58
CA ARG A 20 10.17 11.25 1.29
C ARG A 20 10.68 10.58 2.57
N LEU A 21 11.09 11.36 3.58
CA LEU A 21 11.52 10.83 4.87
C LEU A 21 10.40 10.05 5.57
N VAL A 22 9.19 10.62 5.64
CA VAL A 22 8.03 9.97 6.27
C VAL A 22 7.61 8.71 5.50
N ILE A 23 7.49 8.81 4.18
CA ILE A 23 7.11 7.69 3.32
C ILE A 23 8.13 6.55 3.43
N ASN A 24 9.44 6.83 3.44
CA ASN A 24 10.46 5.80 3.61
C ASN A 24 10.36 5.10 4.97
N LYS A 25 10.11 5.83 6.06
CA LYS A 25 9.91 5.22 7.38
C LYS A 25 8.69 4.30 7.39
N LEU A 26 7.57 4.74 6.81
CA LEU A 26 6.37 3.90 6.70
C LEU A 26 6.63 2.66 5.84
N ARG A 27 7.33 2.84 4.72
CA ARG A 27 7.73 1.75 3.82
C ARG A 27 8.58 0.71 4.54
N GLU A 28 9.58 1.13 5.31
CA GLU A 28 10.41 0.23 6.12
C GLU A 28 9.58 -0.56 7.15
N VAL A 29 8.67 0.12 7.87
CA VAL A 29 7.80 -0.52 8.85
C VAL A 29 6.88 -1.55 8.18
N ILE A 30 6.27 -1.22 7.04
CA ILE A 30 5.41 -2.16 6.32
C ILE A 30 6.24 -3.37 5.86
N LYS A 31 7.36 -3.16 5.16
CA LYS A 31 8.19 -4.26 4.66
C LYS A 31 8.72 -5.17 5.76
N LYS A 32 9.00 -4.63 6.95
CA LYS A 32 9.44 -5.42 8.12
C LYS A 32 8.33 -6.34 8.67
N ASN A 33 7.07 -5.93 8.56
CA ASN A 33 5.93 -6.64 9.16
C ASN A 33 5.05 -7.36 8.13
N LEU A 34 5.28 -7.15 6.84
CA LEU A 34 4.55 -7.79 5.77
C LEU A 34 5.11 -9.21 5.57
N PRO A 35 4.27 -10.26 5.59
CA PRO A 35 4.70 -11.61 5.28
C PRO A 35 5.28 -11.73 3.87
N ASP A 36 6.01 -12.82 3.62
CA ASP A 36 6.44 -13.15 2.26
C ASP A 36 5.24 -13.41 1.33
N GLY A 37 5.45 -13.19 0.03
CA GLY A 37 4.43 -13.41 -1.00
C GLY A 37 3.61 -12.18 -1.39
N PHE A 38 3.88 -11.01 -0.81
CA PHE A 38 3.37 -9.74 -1.30
C PHE A 38 4.39 -9.05 -2.21
N GLU A 39 3.89 -8.31 -3.19
CA GLU A 39 4.70 -7.49 -4.08
C GLU A 39 4.55 -6.00 -3.77
N GLU A 40 5.65 -5.26 -3.91
CA GLU A 40 5.70 -3.82 -3.74
C GLU A 40 5.75 -3.16 -5.13
N LYS A 41 4.76 -2.33 -5.46
CA LYS A 41 4.70 -1.66 -6.77
C LYS A 41 4.01 -0.30 -6.71
N ILE A 42 4.04 0.43 -7.82
CA ILE A 42 3.19 1.61 -7.99
C ILE A 42 1.81 1.18 -8.50
N GLN A 43 0.77 1.53 -7.76
CA GLN A 43 -0.63 1.37 -8.16
C GLN A 43 -1.39 2.62 -7.75
N TYR A 44 -2.26 3.14 -8.62
CA TYR A 44 -3.03 4.36 -8.37
C TYR A 44 -2.16 5.58 -7.94
N ASP A 45 -0.99 5.75 -8.56
CA ASP A 45 0.00 6.80 -8.24
C ASP A 45 0.55 6.74 -6.79
N MET A 46 0.56 5.56 -6.17
CA MET A 46 1.00 5.34 -4.79
C MET A 46 1.82 4.05 -4.66
N ILE A 47 2.68 3.99 -3.62
CA ILE A 47 3.36 2.73 -3.26
C ILE A 47 2.30 1.81 -2.65
N SER A 48 2.09 0.67 -3.30
CA SER A 48 1.07 -0.30 -2.94
C SER A 48 1.71 -1.67 -2.73
N TYR A 49 1.17 -2.39 -1.76
CA TYR A 49 1.51 -3.76 -1.46
C TYR A 49 0.33 -4.64 -1.84
N VAL A 50 0.59 -5.59 -2.72
CA VAL A 50 -0.43 -6.35 -3.44
C VAL A 50 -0.15 -7.83 -3.31
N VAL A 51 -1.21 -8.63 -3.36
CA VAL A 51 -1.08 -10.07 -3.51
C VAL A 51 -0.92 -10.38 -5.01
N PRO A 52 0.19 -11.00 -5.45
CA PRO A 52 0.43 -11.30 -6.85
C PRO A 52 -0.61 -12.28 -7.37
N ARG A 53 -1.01 -12.09 -8.63
CA ARG A 53 -2.01 -12.92 -9.29
C ARG A 53 -1.60 -14.39 -9.32
N GLU A 54 -0.32 -14.72 -9.44
CA GLU A 54 0.15 -16.12 -9.50
C GLU A 54 -0.23 -16.93 -8.27
N THR A 55 -0.52 -16.26 -7.15
CA THR A 55 -0.88 -16.93 -5.89
C THR A 55 -2.38 -17.21 -5.76
N TYR A 56 -3.21 -16.79 -6.71
CA TYR A 56 -4.66 -16.88 -6.58
C TYR A 56 -5.20 -18.27 -6.85
N PRO A 57 -6.23 -18.73 -6.09
CA PRO A 57 -6.90 -19.98 -6.38
C PRO A 57 -7.61 -19.93 -7.74
N ALA A 58 -7.66 -21.08 -8.42
CA ALA A 58 -8.36 -21.21 -9.69
C ALA A 58 -9.85 -20.81 -9.54
N GLY A 59 -10.34 -19.95 -10.45
CA GLY A 59 -11.73 -19.47 -10.44
C GLY A 59 -11.98 -18.22 -9.58
N TYR A 60 -10.95 -17.60 -8.99
CA TYR A 60 -11.10 -16.32 -8.32
C TYR A 60 -11.57 -15.23 -9.32
N HIS A 61 -12.75 -14.67 -9.06
CA HIS A 61 -13.61 -13.89 -9.97
C HIS A 61 -13.15 -12.45 -10.25
N VAL A 62 -11.85 -12.19 -10.23
CA VAL A 62 -11.30 -10.83 -10.42
C VAL A 62 -10.99 -10.60 -11.89
N ASP A 63 -11.26 -9.38 -12.36
CA ASP A 63 -10.76 -8.88 -13.63
C ASP A 63 -9.27 -9.25 -13.74
N PRO A 64 -8.88 -10.07 -14.72
CA PRO A 64 -7.56 -10.65 -14.72
C PRO A 64 -6.42 -9.63 -14.81
N SER A 65 -6.72 -8.38 -15.16
CA SER A 65 -5.79 -7.26 -15.19
C SER A 65 -5.43 -6.69 -13.82
N ASN A 66 -6.20 -6.99 -12.76
CA ASN A 66 -6.04 -6.35 -11.45
C ASN A 66 -5.55 -7.32 -10.37
N GLU A 67 -4.52 -6.88 -9.63
CA GLU A 67 -4.06 -7.51 -8.39
C GLU A 67 -4.87 -7.02 -7.19
N LEU A 68 -4.79 -7.75 -6.08
CA LEU A 68 -5.56 -7.51 -4.86
C LEU A 68 -4.72 -6.64 -3.94
N GLY A 69 -5.13 -5.38 -3.83
CA GLY A 69 -4.50 -4.42 -2.93
C GLY A 69 -4.68 -4.79 -1.47
N PHE A 70 -3.59 -4.92 -0.75
CA PHE A 70 -3.59 -5.15 0.70
C PHE A 70 -3.49 -3.84 1.47
N THR A 71 -2.44 -3.08 1.20
CA THR A 71 -2.23 -1.74 1.78
C THR A 71 -1.46 -0.83 0.83
N ALA A 72 -1.65 0.48 0.94
CA ALA A 72 -0.90 1.47 0.17
C ALA A 72 -0.52 2.67 1.03
N ILE A 73 0.57 3.35 0.66
CA ILE A 73 1.00 4.61 1.25
C ILE A 73 1.14 5.67 0.16
N GLY A 74 0.60 6.85 0.43
CA GLY A 74 0.56 7.94 -0.55
C GLY A 74 0.82 9.31 0.05
N SER A 75 1.65 10.11 -0.63
CA SER A 75 1.77 11.55 -0.35
C SER A 75 0.62 12.30 -1.01
N GLN A 76 -0.35 12.75 -0.22
CA GLN A 76 -1.50 13.55 -0.66
C GLN A 76 -1.20 15.05 -0.52
N LYS A 77 -2.09 15.90 -1.05
CA LYS A 77 -1.86 17.36 -1.12
C LYS A 77 -1.43 17.96 0.23
N ASN A 78 -2.05 17.52 1.33
CA ASN A 78 -1.82 18.10 2.66
C ASN A 78 -1.29 17.09 3.69
N HIS A 79 -1.41 15.78 3.45
CA HIS A 79 -1.12 14.73 4.43
C HIS A 79 -0.46 13.52 3.78
N VAL A 80 0.11 12.63 4.58
CA VAL A 80 0.49 11.29 4.14
C VAL A 80 -0.65 10.37 4.53
N ALA A 81 -1.15 9.58 3.58
CA ALA A 81 -2.24 8.66 3.78
C ALA A 81 -1.73 7.22 3.81
N ILE A 82 -2.32 6.42 4.69
CA ILE A 82 -2.20 4.97 4.71
C ILE A 82 -3.57 4.42 4.36
N TYR A 83 -3.64 3.62 3.30
CA TYR A 83 -4.84 2.91 2.90
C TYR A 83 -4.64 1.46 3.33
N SER A 84 -5.46 0.97 4.26
CA SER A 84 -5.36 -0.40 4.75
C SER A 84 -6.74 -0.99 4.95
N ASN A 85 -6.90 -2.25 4.52
CA ASN A 85 -8.12 -3.01 4.74
C ASN A 85 -8.08 -3.83 6.04
N ALA A 86 -7.07 -3.64 6.90
CA ALA A 86 -6.87 -4.42 8.12
C ALA A 86 -8.08 -4.40 9.07
N VAL A 87 -8.82 -3.29 9.10
CA VAL A 87 -10.05 -3.15 9.91
C VAL A 87 -11.14 -4.15 9.53
N TYR A 88 -11.16 -4.62 8.28
CA TYR A 88 -12.12 -5.63 7.82
C TYR A 88 -11.61 -7.06 8.01
N MET A 89 -10.31 -7.23 8.24
CA MET A 89 -9.64 -8.53 8.26
C MET A 89 -9.37 -9.05 9.67
N PHE A 90 -9.22 -8.16 10.65
CA PHE A 90 -8.82 -8.50 12.02
C PHE A 90 -9.82 -7.93 13.03
N GLU A 91 -10.57 -8.81 13.69
CA GLU A 91 -11.64 -8.39 14.62
C GLU A 91 -11.09 -7.52 15.76
N ASN A 92 -9.91 -7.86 16.31
CA ASN A 92 -9.28 -7.06 17.36
C ASN A 92 -8.91 -5.64 16.90
N VAL A 93 -8.52 -5.46 15.63
CA VAL A 93 -8.22 -4.13 15.07
C VAL A 93 -9.51 -3.34 14.88
N LYS A 94 -10.58 -3.99 14.42
CA LYS A 94 -11.90 -3.39 14.30
C LYS A 94 -12.47 -2.94 15.63
N GLU A 95 -12.42 -3.81 16.65
CA GLU A 95 -12.91 -3.52 18.00
C GLU A 95 -12.16 -2.34 18.61
N TRP A 96 -10.83 -2.32 18.51
CA TRP A 96 -10.03 -1.18 18.95
C TRP A 96 -10.45 0.11 18.25
N TYR A 97 -10.61 0.09 16.93
CA TYR A 97 -10.99 1.28 16.15
C TYR A 97 -12.38 1.82 16.50
N LEU A 98 -13.34 0.96 16.86
CA LEU A 98 -14.70 1.38 17.26
C LEU A 98 -14.77 1.94 18.69
N ALA A 99 -13.74 1.73 19.51
CA ALA A 99 -13.69 2.18 20.90
C ALA A 99 -13.09 3.58 21.07
N GLU A 100 -12.38 4.11 20.05
CA GLU A 100 -11.80 5.46 20.00
C GLU A 100 -12.78 6.50 19.42
#